data_AF-A0A2R6RQX2-F1
#
_entry.id   AF-A0A2R6RQX2-F1
#
_cell.length_a   1.000
_cell.length_b   1.000
_cell.length_c   1.000
_cell.angle_alpha   90.00
_cell.angle_beta   90.00
_cell.angle_gamma   90.00
#
_symmetry.space_group_name_H-M   'P 1'
#
loop_
_entity.id
_entity.type
_entity.pdbx_description
1 polymer ?
#
loop_
_entity_poly.entity_id
_entity_poly.type
_entity_poly.pdbx_seq_one_letter_code
_entity_poly.pdbx_strand_id
1 'polypeptide(L)'
;MGCQLHPSNPQILTRLPTKKPPKSTPFLSSFQPNCRTQRTIFSSSSSHNQQQSISTYTITQQRQSPETGEYSVKFKTREGCKLGISRYPDFDYNAEGGTGDGTVTTKIDEDDSNIGEVSVSFDLERLYIPPLMSATTRFLGLPLPPFLKIDVVPELLQGIISRKSGKVDLQFKAKFWFSIGSIYRAPPLLVETVLTSEESKGRLRSGTGERLNEEGKCRLVGVATVDPIDDPFMDSFLRLPTECLAVLNATISFSAA
;
A
#
# COMPACT_ATOMS: atom_id res chain seq x y z
N MET A 1 62.04 -31.11 15.25
CA MET A 1 61.26 -30.16 16.06
C MET A 1 59.86 -30.09 15.43
N GLY A 2 59.00 -31.10 15.55
CA GLY A 2 58.37 -31.56 16.78
C GLY A 2 56.99 -30.92 16.88
N CYS A 3 55.99 -31.50 16.19
CA CYS A 3 54.59 -31.06 16.21
C CYS A 3 53.98 -31.26 17.60
N GLN A 4 53.18 -30.31 18.09
CA GLN A 4 52.24 -30.54 19.19
C GLN A 4 50.84 -30.04 18.80
N LEU A 5 49.96 -31.03 18.64
CA LEU A 5 48.52 -30.91 18.65
C LEU A 5 48.06 -30.92 20.12
N HIS A 6 47.16 -30.01 20.49
CA HIS A 6 46.39 -30.11 21.72
C HIS A 6 44.89 -29.99 21.40
N PRO A 7 44.12 -31.06 21.64
CA PRO A 7 42.68 -31.01 21.80
C PRO A 7 42.27 -31.25 23.27
N SER A 8 41.29 -30.50 23.77
CA SER A 8 40.56 -30.84 25.01
C SER A 8 39.16 -30.23 24.95
N ASN A 9 38.18 -30.97 24.42
CA ASN A 9 37.21 -31.82 25.16
C ASN A 9 35.97 -31.02 25.66
N PRO A 10 34.77 -31.23 25.07
CA PRO A 10 33.52 -30.66 25.55
C PRO A 10 32.81 -31.59 26.54
N GLN A 11 32.42 -31.07 27.71
CA GLN A 11 31.51 -31.79 28.60
C GLN A 11 30.05 -31.41 28.30
N ILE A 12 29.33 -32.42 27.85
CA ILE A 12 27.88 -32.53 27.82
C ILE A 12 27.38 -32.69 29.27
N LEU A 13 26.41 -31.88 29.72
CA LEU A 13 25.24 -32.40 30.46
C LEU A 13 24.15 -31.33 30.68
N THR A 14 23.01 -31.55 30.03
CA THR A 14 21.62 -31.43 30.50
C THR A 14 21.24 -30.40 31.58
N ARG A 15 20.21 -29.59 31.29
CA ARG A 15 18.93 -29.61 32.06
C ARG A 15 17.82 -28.83 31.34
N LEU A 16 16.82 -29.57 30.84
CA LEU A 16 15.50 -29.03 30.50
C LEU A 16 14.72 -28.70 31.79
N PRO A 17 13.94 -27.60 31.82
CA PRO A 17 12.76 -27.49 32.63
C PRO A 17 11.51 -27.80 31.80
N THR A 18 10.97 -29.00 31.99
CA THR A 18 9.60 -29.37 31.60
C THR A 18 8.60 -28.68 32.54
N LYS A 19 7.78 -27.77 32.02
CA LYS A 19 6.52 -27.36 32.66
C LYS A 19 5.34 -27.73 31.77
N LYS A 20 4.49 -28.62 32.27
CA LYS A 20 3.20 -29.02 31.69
C LYS A 20 2.17 -27.89 31.86
N PRO A 21 1.30 -27.62 30.88
CA PRO A 21 0.07 -26.86 31.08
C PRO A 21 -1.10 -27.80 31.47
N PRO A 22 -2.06 -27.35 32.30
CA PRO A 22 -3.32 -28.06 32.50
C PRO A 22 -4.30 -27.82 31.34
N LYS A 23 -5.10 -28.85 31.04
CA LYS A 23 -6.17 -28.92 30.03
C LYS A 23 -7.54 -28.55 30.64
N SER A 24 -8.53 -28.40 29.74
CA SER A 24 -10.00 -28.26 29.90
C SER A 24 -10.49 -26.80 29.90
N THR A 25 -11.50 -26.35 29.14
CA THR A 25 -12.55 -26.98 28.30
C THR A 25 -13.14 -25.92 27.35
N PRO A 26 -13.86 -26.29 26.29
CA PRO A 26 -14.42 -25.35 25.31
C PRO A 26 -15.77 -24.79 25.77
N PHE A 27 -15.99 -23.49 25.60
CA PHE A 27 -17.33 -22.90 25.66
C PHE A 27 -17.66 -22.33 24.28
N LEU A 28 -18.45 -23.12 23.54
CA LEU A 28 -19.30 -22.63 22.47
C LEU A 28 -20.36 -21.73 23.09
N SER A 29 -20.49 -20.50 22.63
CA SER A 29 -21.77 -19.80 22.67
C SER A 29 -22.01 -19.13 21.34
N SER A 30 -22.94 -19.75 20.61
CA SER A 30 -23.65 -19.20 19.47
C SER A 30 -24.48 -18.01 19.91
N PHE A 31 -24.23 -16.84 19.32
CA PHE A 31 -25.18 -15.73 19.32
C PHE A 31 -25.28 -15.16 17.90
N GLN A 32 -26.17 -15.75 17.10
CA GLN A 32 -27.05 -15.02 16.19
C GLN A 32 -28.44 -15.10 16.85
N PRO A 33 -29.24 -14.01 16.88
CA PRO A 33 -30.01 -13.57 15.70
C PRO A 33 -30.18 -12.02 15.70
N ASN A 34 -30.78 -11.27 14.78
CA ASN A 34 -31.81 -11.49 13.78
C ASN A 34 -31.65 -10.39 12.72
N CYS A 35 -31.73 -10.77 11.45
CA CYS A 35 -32.04 -9.86 10.36
C CYS A 35 -33.48 -9.36 10.55
N ARG A 36 -33.71 -8.04 10.61
CA ARG A 36 -35.07 -7.49 10.51
C ARG A 36 -35.11 -6.38 9.47
N THR A 37 -35.58 -6.78 8.30
CA THR A 37 -36.04 -5.97 7.19
C THR A 37 -37.08 -4.96 7.68
N GLN A 38 -36.87 -3.67 7.40
CA GLN A 38 -37.98 -2.74 7.22
C GLN A 38 -37.86 -2.10 5.85
N ARG A 39 -38.79 -2.52 5.01
CA ARG A 39 -39.07 -2.01 3.68
C ARG A 39 -40.19 -1.00 3.88
N THR A 40 -39.92 0.28 3.68
CA THR A 40 -40.97 1.31 3.70
C THR A 40 -41.12 1.85 2.29
N ILE A 41 -42.14 1.32 1.63
CA ILE A 41 -42.69 1.82 0.37
C ILE A 41 -43.58 3.01 0.74
N PHE A 42 -43.33 4.17 0.16
CA PHE A 42 -44.34 5.22 0.06
C PHE A 42 -44.49 5.62 -1.41
N SER A 43 -45.69 5.34 -1.91
CA SER A 43 -46.14 5.64 -3.26
C SER A 43 -46.62 7.09 -3.37
N SER A 44 -46.22 7.71 -4.47
CA SER A 44 -46.93 8.71 -5.30
C SER A 44 -48.15 9.44 -4.75
N SER A 45 -48.11 10.78 -4.86
CA SER A 45 -49.27 11.57 -5.26
C SER A 45 -48.89 12.53 -6.38
N SER A 46 -49.45 12.26 -7.53
CA SER A 46 -49.47 13.05 -8.76
C SER A 46 -50.30 14.32 -8.60
N SER A 47 -49.78 15.45 -9.07
CA SER A 47 -50.60 16.58 -9.50
C SER A 47 -49.98 17.17 -10.76
N HIS A 48 -50.61 16.83 -11.88
CA HIS A 48 -50.52 17.54 -13.16
C HIS A 48 -51.01 18.97 -12.96
N ASN A 49 -50.24 19.95 -13.42
CA ASN A 49 -50.79 21.18 -13.99
C ASN A 49 -49.92 21.59 -15.16
N GLN A 50 -50.51 21.52 -16.35
CA GLN A 50 -49.96 22.08 -17.57
C GLN A 50 -50.16 23.60 -17.54
N GLN A 51 -49.10 24.34 -17.87
CA GLN A 51 -49.23 25.66 -18.47
C GLN A 51 -48.05 25.89 -19.42
N GLN A 52 -48.36 25.96 -20.71
CA GLN A 52 -47.47 26.46 -21.76
C GLN A 52 -47.58 27.99 -21.83
N SER A 53 -46.45 28.69 -21.91
CA SER A 53 -46.36 29.95 -22.68
C SER A 53 -44.89 30.34 -22.97
N ILE A 54 -44.52 30.21 -24.24
CA ILE A 54 -43.79 31.14 -25.13
C ILE A 54 -42.60 31.95 -24.57
N SER A 55 -41.49 31.78 -25.31
CA SER A 55 -40.17 32.42 -25.35
C SER A 55 -40.03 33.87 -24.85
N THR A 56 -38.97 34.12 -24.07
CA THR A 56 -38.19 35.36 -24.15
C THR A 56 -36.74 35.04 -23.79
N TYR A 57 -35.83 35.42 -24.68
CA TYR A 57 -34.39 35.23 -24.62
C TYR A 57 -33.80 36.19 -23.59
N THR A 58 -33.17 35.65 -22.55
CA THR A 58 -32.33 36.43 -21.64
C THR A 58 -30.98 35.75 -21.53
N ILE A 59 -30.00 36.34 -22.23
CA ILE A 59 -28.58 36.01 -22.09
C ILE A 59 -28.21 36.24 -20.63
N THR A 60 -28.05 35.14 -19.89
CA THR A 60 -27.46 35.16 -18.56
C THR A 60 -26.15 34.41 -18.67
N GLN A 61 -25.04 35.14 -18.62
CA GLN A 61 -23.73 34.58 -18.35
C GLN A 61 -23.79 33.89 -16.98
N GLN A 62 -24.13 32.61 -16.98
CA GLN A 62 -23.96 31.76 -15.82
C GLN A 62 -22.47 31.48 -15.72
N ARG A 63 -21.82 32.20 -14.79
CA ARG A 63 -20.60 31.77 -14.12
C ARG A 63 -20.83 30.32 -13.70
N GLN A 64 -20.32 29.38 -14.49
CA GLN A 64 -20.32 27.97 -14.13
C GLN A 64 -19.52 27.89 -12.83
N SER A 65 -20.26 27.73 -11.72
CA SER A 65 -19.75 27.13 -10.51
C SER A 65 -18.94 25.91 -10.94
N PRO A 66 -17.70 25.70 -10.46
CA PRO A 66 -17.00 24.46 -10.73
C PRO A 66 -17.93 23.35 -10.25
N GLU A 67 -18.39 22.52 -11.18
CA GLU A 67 -19.13 21.32 -10.84
C GLU A 67 -18.28 20.57 -9.84
N THR A 68 -18.78 20.43 -8.62
CA THR A 68 -18.19 19.54 -7.62
C THR A 68 -18.53 18.13 -8.08
N GLY A 69 -17.91 17.72 -9.18
CA GLY A 69 -17.98 16.36 -9.67
C GLY A 69 -17.27 15.49 -8.65
N GLU A 70 -18.00 14.55 -8.06
CA GLU A 70 -17.37 13.47 -7.35
C GLU A 70 -16.58 12.66 -8.39
N TYR A 71 -15.25 12.78 -8.37
CA TYR A 71 -14.38 11.96 -9.21
C TYR A 71 -13.87 10.80 -8.39
N SER A 72 -13.90 9.61 -8.99
CA SER A 72 -13.23 8.42 -8.47
C SER A 72 -11.85 8.30 -9.08
N VAL A 73 -10.92 7.70 -8.32
CA VAL A 73 -9.58 7.37 -8.79
C VAL A 73 -9.36 5.87 -8.62
N LYS A 74 -8.75 5.25 -9.64
CA LYS A 74 -8.31 3.86 -9.61
C LYS A 74 -6.81 3.79 -9.68
N PHE A 75 -6.23 2.94 -8.86
CA PHE A 75 -4.81 2.61 -8.82
C PHE A 75 -4.64 1.13 -9.16
N LYS A 76 -3.68 0.83 -10.03
CA LYS A 76 -3.28 -0.55 -10.35
C LYS A 76 -1.78 -0.66 -10.37
N THR A 77 -1.23 -1.65 -9.70
CA THR A 77 0.20 -1.96 -9.76
C THR A 77 0.54 -2.76 -11.00
N ARG A 78 1.80 -2.68 -11.44
CA ARG A 78 2.30 -3.33 -12.65
C ARG A 78 3.54 -4.17 -12.37
N GLU A 79 4.02 -4.87 -13.38
CA GLU A 79 5.32 -5.52 -13.35
C GLU A 79 6.49 -4.51 -13.34
N GLY A 80 7.72 -5.02 -13.19
CA GLY A 80 8.94 -4.20 -13.20
C GLY A 80 9.11 -3.33 -11.96
N CYS A 81 8.40 -3.64 -10.87
CA CYS A 81 8.61 -3.01 -9.58
C CYS A 81 9.89 -3.53 -8.93
N LYS A 82 10.40 -2.80 -7.94
CA LYS A 82 11.54 -3.24 -7.13
C LYS A 82 11.31 -2.93 -5.66
N LEU A 83 11.86 -3.80 -4.82
CA LEU A 83 12.01 -3.54 -3.39
C LEU A 83 13.49 -3.65 -3.05
N GLY A 84 14.02 -2.72 -2.27
CA GLY A 84 15.37 -2.79 -1.73
C GLY A 84 15.33 -2.61 -0.23
N ILE A 85 16.22 -3.29 0.50
CA ILE A 85 16.37 -3.09 1.95
C ILE A 85 17.82 -3.26 2.35
N SER A 86 18.29 -2.40 3.26
CA SER A 86 19.65 -2.43 3.77
C SER A 86 20.67 -2.35 2.64
N ARG A 87 21.73 -3.17 2.70
CA ARG A 87 22.74 -3.31 1.64
C ARG A 87 22.47 -4.48 0.70
N TYR A 88 21.28 -5.11 0.78
CA TYR A 88 20.93 -6.17 -0.14
C TYR A 88 20.73 -5.61 -1.55
N PRO A 89 21.05 -6.39 -2.60
CA PRO A 89 20.59 -6.12 -3.96
C PRO A 89 19.07 -5.88 -3.99
N ASP A 90 18.61 -5.10 -4.96
CA ASP A 90 17.17 -4.94 -5.18
C ASP A 90 16.55 -6.27 -5.59
N PHE A 91 15.34 -6.49 -5.09
CA PHE A 91 14.45 -7.57 -5.47
C PHE A 91 13.62 -7.08 -6.65
N ASP A 92 13.63 -7.80 -7.77
CA ASP A 92 12.65 -7.56 -8.82
C ASP A 92 11.30 -8.10 -8.37
N TYR A 93 10.26 -7.31 -8.58
CA TYR A 93 8.93 -7.58 -8.07
C TYR A 93 7.88 -7.38 -9.16
N ASN A 94 7.17 -8.45 -9.50
CA ASN A 94 5.95 -8.36 -10.26
C ASN A 94 4.79 -8.10 -9.29
N ALA A 95 4.39 -6.83 -9.22
CA ALA A 95 3.27 -6.40 -8.41
C ALA A 95 1.93 -6.46 -9.17
N GLU A 96 1.86 -7.02 -10.37
CA GLU A 96 0.61 -7.09 -11.14
C GLU A 96 -0.51 -7.78 -10.34
N GLY A 97 -1.73 -7.27 -10.50
CA GLY A 97 -2.92 -7.72 -9.76
C GLY A 97 -3.21 -6.92 -8.50
N GLY A 98 -2.32 -6.01 -8.08
CA GLY A 98 -2.64 -5.01 -7.06
C GLY A 98 -3.58 -3.93 -7.57
N THR A 99 -4.49 -3.50 -6.72
CA THR A 99 -5.60 -2.60 -7.05
C THR A 99 -5.89 -1.67 -5.89
N GLY A 100 -6.43 -0.49 -6.17
CA GLY A 100 -7.00 0.41 -5.18
C GLY A 100 -8.07 1.28 -5.82
N ASP A 101 -9.17 1.49 -5.12
CA ASP A 101 -10.19 2.48 -5.47
C ASP A 101 -10.08 3.63 -4.46
N GLY A 102 -10.34 4.86 -4.90
CA GLY A 102 -10.23 6.03 -4.06
C GLY A 102 -11.13 7.17 -4.51
N THR A 103 -11.15 8.21 -3.70
CA THR A 103 -11.89 9.45 -3.95
C THR A 103 -10.93 10.59 -4.30
N VAL A 104 -11.45 11.56 -5.03
CA VAL A 104 -10.70 12.75 -5.44
C VAL A 104 -11.37 13.97 -4.85
N THR A 105 -10.58 14.80 -4.17
CA THR A 105 -11.00 16.13 -3.71
C THR A 105 -10.22 17.18 -4.50
N THR A 106 -10.94 17.96 -5.28
CA THR A 106 -10.35 19.10 -6.00
C THR A 106 -10.12 20.22 -5.00
N LYS A 107 -8.89 20.75 -4.93
CA LYS A 107 -8.64 22.01 -4.23
C LYS A 107 -9.14 23.13 -5.13
N ILE A 108 -10.18 23.83 -4.70
CA ILE A 108 -10.58 25.10 -5.31
C ILE A 108 -9.74 26.16 -4.61
N ASP A 109 -8.49 26.32 -5.05
CA ASP A 109 -7.67 27.43 -4.56
C ASP A 109 -8.04 28.69 -5.35
N GLU A 110 -8.36 29.77 -4.65
CA GLU A 110 -8.63 31.11 -5.22
C GLU A 110 -7.36 31.77 -5.81
N ASP A 111 -6.21 31.12 -5.68
CA ASP A 111 -4.90 31.57 -6.16
C ASP A 111 -4.44 30.72 -7.36
N ASP A 112 -4.09 31.38 -8.45
CA ASP A 112 -3.90 30.85 -9.82
C ASP A 112 -2.75 29.82 -9.94
N SER A 113 -2.06 29.51 -8.84
CA SER A 113 -0.83 28.70 -8.79
C SER A 113 -1.06 27.19 -8.64
N ASN A 114 -2.18 26.74 -8.05
CA ASN A 114 -2.50 25.32 -7.82
C ASN A 114 -3.59 24.77 -8.75
N ILE A 115 -3.93 25.51 -9.81
CA ILE A 115 -4.93 25.07 -10.80
C ILE A 115 -4.52 23.73 -11.41
N GLY A 116 -5.27 22.69 -11.06
CA GLY A 116 -5.08 21.33 -11.60
C GLY A 116 -4.41 20.34 -10.65
N GLU A 117 -4.12 20.71 -9.40
CA GLU A 117 -3.81 19.72 -8.36
C GLU A 117 -5.07 19.09 -7.78
N VAL A 118 -5.06 17.77 -7.69
CA VAL A 118 -6.14 17.01 -7.04
C VAL A 118 -5.57 16.23 -5.87
N SER A 119 -6.30 16.26 -4.75
CA SER A 119 -5.99 15.41 -3.60
C SER A 119 -6.69 14.08 -3.79
N VAL A 120 -5.99 12.98 -3.54
CA VAL A 120 -6.51 11.61 -3.67
C VAL A 120 -6.40 10.88 -2.36
N SER A 121 -7.39 10.06 -2.02
CA SER A 121 -7.37 9.17 -0.87
C SER A 121 -7.91 7.80 -1.28
N PHE A 122 -7.13 6.74 -1.06
CA PHE A 122 -7.49 5.38 -1.42
C PHE A 122 -8.15 4.66 -0.25
N ASP A 123 -9.23 3.93 -0.56
CA ASP A 123 -9.94 3.08 0.38
C ASP A 123 -9.08 1.86 0.74
N LEU A 124 -8.71 1.76 2.02
CA LEU A 124 -7.85 0.69 2.53
C LEU A 124 -8.52 -0.69 2.47
N GLU A 125 -9.86 -0.77 2.51
CA GLU A 125 -10.56 -2.05 2.39
C GLU A 125 -10.49 -2.62 0.96
N ARG A 126 -10.29 -1.74 -0.02
CA ARG A 126 -10.18 -2.08 -1.45
C ARG A 126 -8.75 -1.99 -2.00
N LEU A 127 -7.81 -1.55 -1.17
CA LEU A 127 -6.41 -1.46 -1.51
C LEU A 127 -5.71 -2.80 -1.27
N TYR A 128 -5.31 -3.43 -2.36
CA TYR A 128 -4.58 -4.70 -2.36
C TYR A 128 -3.22 -4.51 -3.04
N ILE A 129 -2.16 -4.97 -2.36
CA ILE A 129 -0.81 -5.06 -2.91
C ILE A 129 -0.40 -6.53 -2.83
N PRO A 130 0.03 -7.17 -3.94
CA PRO A 130 0.41 -8.57 -3.89
C PRO A 130 1.53 -8.84 -2.87
N PRO A 131 1.53 -10.02 -2.24
CA PRO A 131 2.64 -10.40 -1.36
C PRO A 131 3.91 -10.65 -2.18
N LEU A 132 5.07 -10.45 -1.56
CA LEU A 132 6.35 -10.88 -2.13
C LEU A 132 6.56 -12.35 -1.77
N MET A 133 6.63 -13.20 -2.79
CA MET A 133 6.81 -14.64 -2.68
C MET A 133 7.46 -15.21 -3.94
N SER A 134 7.74 -16.51 -3.97
CA SER A 134 8.40 -17.16 -5.11
C SER A 134 7.71 -16.89 -6.46
N ALA A 135 6.39 -16.69 -6.49
CA ALA A 135 5.64 -16.37 -7.72
C ALA A 135 5.86 -14.93 -8.20
N THR A 136 6.00 -13.97 -7.28
CA THR A 136 5.97 -12.53 -7.58
C THR A 136 7.35 -11.88 -7.51
N THR A 137 8.35 -12.50 -6.90
CA THR A 137 9.63 -11.84 -6.61
C THR A 137 10.83 -12.64 -7.07
N ARG A 138 11.86 -11.94 -7.55
CA ARG A 138 13.17 -12.48 -7.90
C ARG A 138 14.26 -11.75 -7.12
N PHE A 139 15.17 -12.50 -6.52
CA PHE A 139 16.38 -11.99 -5.89
C PHE A 139 17.58 -12.53 -6.65
N LEU A 140 18.40 -11.64 -7.23
CA LEU A 140 19.50 -12.02 -8.13
C LEU A 140 19.05 -12.92 -9.29
N GLY A 141 17.86 -12.65 -9.85
CA GLY A 141 17.27 -13.42 -10.95
C GLY A 141 16.63 -14.76 -10.55
N LEU A 142 16.76 -15.19 -9.29
CA LEU A 142 16.16 -16.43 -8.80
C LEU A 142 14.86 -16.16 -8.04
N PRO A 143 13.85 -17.05 -8.10
CA PRO A 143 12.67 -16.92 -7.26
C PRO A 143 13.05 -16.87 -5.79
N LEU A 144 12.27 -16.13 -4.99
CA LEU A 144 12.43 -16.18 -3.53
C LEU A 144 12.37 -17.64 -3.05
N PRO A 145 13.15 -18.00 -2.01
CA PRO A 145 13.13 -19.34 -1.44
C PRO A 145 11.70 -19.82 -1.17
N PRO A 146 11.41 -21.11 -1.40
CA PRO A 146 10.10 -21.67 -1.10
C PRO A 146 9.67 -21.35 0.33
N PHE A 147 8.35 -21.15 0.51
CA PHE A 147 7.71 -20.83 1.79
C PHE A 147 8.02 -19.44 2.37
N LEU A 148 9.01 -18.72 1.85
CA LEU A 148 9.24 -17.34 2.22
C LEU A 148 8.14 -16.46 1.62
N LYS A 149 7.48 -15.68 2.48
CA LYS A 149 6.41 -14.78 2.11
C LYS A 149 6.52 -13.48 2.90
N ILE A 150 6.35 -12.36 2.22
CA ILE A 150 6.20 -11.04 2.83
C ILE A 150 4.83 -10.50 2.42
N ASP A 151 3.88 -10.48 3.36
CA ASP A 151 2.58 -9.84 3.14
C ASP A 151 2.70 -8.33 3.31
N VAL A 152 2.12 -7.56 2.38
CA VAL A 152 2.06 -6.11 2.44
C VAL A 152 0.65 -5.70 2.83
N VAL A 153 0.50 -5.11 4.02
CA VAL A 153 -0.79 -4.65 4.55
C VAL A 153 -0.77 -3.13 4.62
N PRO A 154 -1.45 -2.43 3.69
CA PRO A 154 -1.52 -0.97 3.69
C PRO A 154 -2.23 -0.42 4.93
N GLU A 155 -1.71 0.70 5.45
CA GLU A 155 -2.33 1.51 6.51
C GLU A 155 -2.66 2.93 6.03
N LEU A 156 -2.01 3.39 4.95
CA LEU A 156 -2.26 4.68 4.33
C LEU A 156 -1.82 4.66 2.86
N LEU A 157 -2.67 5.18 1.99
CA LEU A 157 -2.28 5.60 0.65
C LEU A 157 -3.12 6.82 0.24
N GLN A 158 -2.51 8.00 0.26
CA GLN A 158 -3.19 9.26 -0.08
C GLN A 158 -2.17 10.30 -0.50
N GLY A 159 -2.57 11.35 -1.20
CA GLY A 159 -1.64 12.42 -1.55
C GLY A 159 -2.15 13.33 -2.64
N ILE A 160 -1.23 13.86 -3.44
CA ILE A 160 -1.51 14.90 -4.43
C ILE A 160 -1.07 14.43 -5.81
N ILE A 161 -1.91 14.71 -6.81
CA ILE A 161 -1.60 14.49 -8.21
C ILE A 161 -1.81 15.80 -8.97
N SER A 162 -0.75 16.30 -9.60
CA SER A 162 -0.82 17.45 -10.49
C SER A 162 -1.22 16.98 -11.89
N ARG A 163 -2.46 17.26 -12.31
CA ARG A 163 -2.97 16.85 -13.63
C ARG A 163 -2.24 17.51 -14.79
N LYS A 164 -1.70 18.71 -14.57
CA LYS A 164 -0.95 19.46 -15.58
C LYS A 164 0.46 18.92 -15.78
N SER A 165 1.17 18.64 -14.69
CA SER A 165 2.58 18.24 -14.75
C SER A 165 2.80 16.73 -14.77
N GLY A 166 1.78 15.95 -14.38
CA GLY A 166 1.89 14.52 -14.14
C GLY A 166 2.59 14.17 -12.83
N LYS A 167 2.99 15.16 -12.02
CA LYS A 167 3.66 14.90 -10.73
C LYS A 167 2.70 14.19 -9.77
N VAL A 168 3.19 13.14 -9.13
CA VAL A 168 2.45 12.33 -8.15
C VAL A 168 3.28 12.25 -6.87
N ASP A 169 2.68 12.62 -5.74
CA ASP A 169 3.26 12.44 -4.40
C ASP A 169 2.23 11.76 -3.50
N LEU A 170 2.45 10.50 -3.14
CA LEU A 170 1.54 9.72 -2.29
C LEU A 170 2.23 9.35 -0.99
N GLN A 171 1.67 9.77 0.14
CA GLN A 171 2.00 9.21 1.45
C GLN A 171 1.60 7.74 1.45
N PHE A 172 2.56 6.89 1.78
CA PHE A 172 2.40 5.45 1.85
C PHE A 172 2.85 4.96 3.21
N LYS A 173 1.96 4.22 3.88
CA LYS A 173 2.25 3.50 5.11
C LYS A 173 1.78 2.08 4.98
N ALA A 174 2.63 1.11 5.31
CA ALA A 174 2.23 -0.29 5.30
C ALA A 174 3.06 -1.12 6.27
N LYS A 175 2.45 -2.22 6.72
CA LYS A 175 3.09 -3.29 7.48
C LYS A 175 3.56 -4.38 6.53
N PHE A 176 4.85 -4.72 6.61
CA PHE A 176 5.47 -5.80 5.87
C PHE A 176 5.68 -7.00 6.80
N TRP A 177 4.83 -8.02 6.65
CA TRP A 177 4.83 -9.20 7.51
C TRP A 177 5.68 -10.31 6.90
N PHE A 178 6.86 -10.54 7.47
CA PHE A 178 7.75 -11.61 7.05
C PHE A 178 7.38 -12.97 7.68
N SER A 179 7.35 -14.01 6.86
CA SER A 179 7.12 -15.40 7.32
C SER A 179 7.87 -16.42 6.47
N ILE A 180 8.19 -17.56 7.09
CA ILE A 180 8.77 -18.74 6.43
C ILE A 180 7.90 -19.95 6.81
N GLY A 181 7.00 -20.32 5.89
CA GLY A 181 6.05 -21.41 6.09
C GLY A 181 5.31 -21.27 7.43
N SER A 182 5.16 -22.39 8.16
CA SER A 182 4.59 -22.41 9.51
C SER A 182 5.64 -22.30 10.62
N ILE A 183 6.92 -22.14 10.28
CA ILE A 183 8.05 -22.32 11.20
C ILE A 183 8.45 -20.99 11.83
N TYR A 184 8.30 -19.90 11.09
CA TYR A 184 8.75 -18.59 11.53
C TYR A 184 7.84 -17.47 11.03
N ARG A 185 7.55 -16.51 11.91
CA ARG A 185 6.82 -15.28 11.61
C ARG A 185 7.40 -14.16 12.48
N ALA A 186 7.89 -13.11 11.84
CA ALA A 186 8.39 -11.93 12.52
C ALA A 186 7.25 -10.95 12.83
N PRO A 187 7.42 -10.04 13.81
CA PRO A 187 6.68 -8.80 13.86
C PRO A 187 6.79 -8.01 12.53
N PRO A 188 5.84 -7.13 12.19
CA PRO A 188 5.87 -6.45 10.90
C PRO A 188 6.92 -5.35 10.89
N LEU A 189 7.62 -5.21 9.76
CA LEU A 189 8.38 -3.99 9.48
C LEU A 189 7.39 -2.90 9.09
N LEU A 190 7.36 -1.80 9.84
CA LEU A 190 6.56 -0.63 9.50
C LEU A 190 7.34 0.25 8.52
N VAL A 191 6.76 0.50 7.36
CA VAL A 191 7.35 1.35 6.33
C VAL A 191 6.44 2.57 6.15
N GLU A 192 7.01 3.76 6.32
CA GLU A 192 6.33 5.04 6.11
C GLU A 192 7.20 5.90 5.19
N THR A 193 6.66 6.31 4.04
CA THR A 193 7.39 7.09 3.03
C THR A 193 6.45 7.90 2.15
N VAL A 194 7.01 8.75 1.30
CA VAL A 194 6.31 9.35 0.18
C VAL A 194 6.75 8.63 -1.09
N LEU A 195 5.80 7.98 -1.75
CA LEU A 195 5.94 7.46 -3.10
C LEU A 195 5.77 8.61 -4.08
N THR A 196 6.88 9.08 -4.64
CA THR A 196 6.93 10.23 -5.56
C THR A 196 7.28 9.82 -6.98
N SER A 197 6.73 10.53 -7.98
CA SER A 197 7.17 10.43 -9.37
C SER A 197 8.50 11.14 -9.64
N GLU A 198 9.02 11.89 -8.68
CA GLU A 198 10.31 12.58 -8.77
C GLU A 198 11.43 11.71 -8.17
N GLU A 199 12.54 12.34 -7.79
CA GLU A 199 13.63 11.68 -7.11
C GLU A 199 13.35 11.49 -5.61
N SER A 200 13.68 10.31 -5.09
CA SER A 200 13.69 10.01 -3.65
C SER A 200 15.09 9.53 -3.24
N LYS A 201 15.68 10.17 -2.22
CA LYS A 201 17.08 9.95 -1.80
C LYS A 201 17.16 9.73 -0.29
N GLY A 202 17.74 8.60 0.11
CA GLY A 202 18.28 8.35 1.44
C GLY A 202 19.80 8.39 1.44
N ARG A 203 20.40 7.96 2.55
CA ARG A 203 21.85 7.87 2.75
C ARG A 203 22.47 6.68 2.02
N LEU A 204 21.73 5.59 1.90
CA LEU A 204 22.18 4.32 1.33
C LEU A 204 21.48 4.00 0.01
N ARG A 205 20.20 4.35 -0.14
CA ARG A 205 19.41 4.04 -1.33
C ARG A 205 18.80 5.29 -1.93
N SER A 206 18.57 5.26 -3.24
CA SER A 206 17.84 6.30 -3.97
C SER A 206 17.10 5.68 -5.16
N GLY A 207 16.12 6.41 -5.66
CA GLY A 207 15.39 6.07 -6.87
C GLY A 207 14.89 7.31 -7.58
N THR A 208 14.58 7.16 -8.87
CA THR A 208 13.97 8.22 -9.68
C THR A 208 12.68 7.69 -10.30
N GLY A 209 11.58 8.37 -10.02
CA GLY A 209 10.28 8.06 -10.57
C GLY A 209 10.14 8.49 -12.04
N GLU A 210 8.93 8.31 -12.55
CA GLU A 210 8.44 8.85 -13.81
C GLU A 210 7.04 9.40 -13.58
N ARG A 211 6.82 10.63 -14.03
CA ARG A 211 5.53 11.32 -13.94
C ARG A 211 4.43 10.56 -14.65
N LEU A 212 3.22 10.77 -14.16
CA LEU A 212 1.99 10.27 -14.76
C LEU A 212 1.87 10.77 -16.20
N ASN A 213 1.80 9.84 -17.13
CA ASN A 213 1.63 10.14 -18.54
C ASN A 213 0.15 10.11 -18.96
N GLU A 214 -0.10 10.35 -20.26
CA GLU A 214 -1.46 10.42 -20.82
C GLU A 214 -2.22 9.08 -20.73
N GLU A 215 -1.52 7.94 -20.75
CA GLU A 215 -2.13 6.62 -20.54
C GLU A 215 -2.33 6.29 -19.04
N GLY A 216 -2.05 7.25 -18.15
CA GLY A 216 -2.14 7.08 -16.71
C GLY A 216 -1.04 6.22 -16.11
N LYS A 217 0.07 5.95 -16.82
CA LYS A 217 1.21 5.17 -16.30
C LYS A 217 2.19 6.09 -15.57
N CYS A 218 2.74 5.63 -14.47
CA CYS A 218 3.79 6.31 -13.73
C CYS A 218 4.74 5.29 -13.07
N ARG A 219 5.94 5.75 -12.68
CA ARG A 219 6.81 5.05 -11.73
C ARG A 219 6.95 5.89 -10.49
N LEU A 220 6.57 5.34 -9.35
CA LEU A 220 6.71 5.99 -8.05
C LEU A 220 7.88 5.39 -7.30
N VAL A 221 8.67 6.22 -6.64
CA VAL A 221 9.80 5.82 -5.82
C VAL A 221 9.69 6.39 -4.42
N GLY A 222 10.11 5.62 -3.42
CA GLY A 222 10.13 6.08 -2.04
C GLY A 222 11.25 5.41 -1.27
N VAL A 223 12.01 6.21 -0.51
CA VAL A 223 12.99 5.72 0.46
C VAL A 223 12.43 5.93 1.86
N ALA A 224 12.58 4.92 2.72
CA ALA A 224 12.16 4.98 4.12
C ALA A 224 13.25 4.45 5.04
N THR A 225 13.28 4.92 6.27
CA THR A 225 13.99 4.26 7.36
C THR A 225 13.05 3.24 8.00
N VAL A 226 13.56 2.04 8.27
CA VAL A 226 12.87 0.96 8.95
C VAL A 226 13.55 0.72 10.28
N ASP A 227 12.79 0.85 11.37
CA ASP A 227 13.27 0.68 12.74
C ASP A 227 13.36 -0.81 13.13
N PRO A 228 14.15 -1.16 14.15
CA PRO A 228 14.14 -2.49 14.75
C PRO A 228 12.74 -2.90 15.22
N ILE A 229 12.47 -4.20 15.20
CA ILE A 229 11.16 -4.77 15.51
C ILE A 229 11.17 -5.71 16.72
N ASP A 230 12.21 -5.62 17.54
CA ASP A 230 12.44 -6.47 18.71
C ASP A 230 12.48 -7.97 18.37
N ASP A 231 12.94 -8.30 17.17
CA ASP A 231 13.22 -9.67 16.72
C ASP A 231 14.72 -9.79 16.43
N PRO A 232 15.50 -10.43 17.32
CA PRO A 232 16.96 -10.47 17.18
C PRO A 232 17.46 -11.08 15.88
N PHE A 233 16.71 -12.03 15.29
CA PHE A 233 17.08 -12.62 14.01
C PHE A 233 16.87 -11.61 12.88
N MET A 234 15.69 -10.99 12.79
CA MET A 234 15.38 -10.03 11.72
C MET A 234 16.17 -8.73 11.86
N ASP A 235 16.32 -8.21 13.08
CA ASP A 235 17.10 -7.01 13.36
C ASP A 235 18.56 -7.21 12.93
N SER A 236 19.13 -8.39 13.21
CA SER A 236 20.49 -8.74 12.77
C SER A 236 20.58 -9.00 11.27
N PHE A 237 19.65 -9.79 10.72
CA PHE A 237 19.63 -10.19 9.32
C PHE A 237 19.51 -8.97 8.39
N LEU A 238 18.55 -8.08 8.67
CA LEU A 238 18.36 -6.86 7.90
C LEU A 238 19.29 -5.72 8.32
N ARG A 239 19.96 -5.85 9.48
CA ARG A 239 20.78 -4.82 10.11
C ARG A 239 19.97 -3.56 10.42
N LEU A 240 18.88 -3.72 11.15
CA LEU A 240 18.00 -2.63 11.56
C LEU A 240 18.65 -1.76 12.65
N PRO A 241 18.39 -0.44 12.69
CA PRO A 241 17.61 0.33 11.72
C PRO A 241 18.33 0.43 10.37
N THR A 242 17.56 0.44 9.28
CA THR A 242 18.11 0.47 7.92
C THR A 242 17.22 1.22 6.94
N GLU A 243 17.71 1.44 5.72
CA GLU A 243 16.90 2.05 4.67
C GLU A 243 16.28 1.01 3.76
N CYS A 244 15.02 1.23 3.36
CA CYS A 244 14.38 0.51 2.28
C CYS A 244 14.05 1.44 1.11
N LEU A 245 14.01 0.89 -0.10
CA LEU A 245 13.62 1.54 -1.34
C LEU A 245 12.42 0.80 -1.92
N ALA A 246 11.37 1.52 -2.25
CA ALA A 246 10.28 1.03 -3.08
C ALA A 246 10.38 1.68 -4.47
N VAL A 247 10.27 0.87 -5.51
CA VAL A 247 10.06 1.31 -6.89
C VAL A 247 8.78 0.65 -7.38
N LEU A 248 7.77 1.45 -7.68
CA LEU A 248 6.41 1.00 -7.95
C LEU A 248 5.95 1.52 -9.31
N ASN A 249 5.88 0.63 -10.29
CA ASN A 249 5.22 0.95 -11.55
C ASN A 249 3.72 0.78 -11.36
N ALA A 250 2.96 1.80 -11.75
CA ALA A 250 1.52 1.82 -11.55
C ALA A 250 0.80 2.46 -12.73
N THR A 251 -0.52 2.22 -12.77
CA THR A 251 -1.47 2.98 -13.56
C THR A 251 -2.45 3.67 -12.62
N ILE A 252 -2.62 4.97 -12.78
CA ILE A 252 -3.61 5.80 -12.09
C ILE A 252 -4.57 6.33 -13.13
N SER A 253 -5.87 6.14 -12.89
CA SER A 253 -6.93 6.61 -13.81
C SER A 253 -8.03 7.29 -13.03
N PHE A 254 -8.62 8.32 -13.63
CA PHE A 254 -9.71 9.10 -13.06
C PHE A 254 -11.00 8.81 -13.82
N SER A 255 -12.11 8.67 -13.10
CA SER A 255 -13.45 8.52 -13.68
C SER A 255 -14.44 9.44 -12.97
N ALA A 256 -15.49 9.87 -13.66
CA ALA A 256 -16.66 10.41 -12.97
C ALA A 256 -17.25 9.30 -12.07
N ALA A 257 -17.63 9.64 -10.84
CA ALA A 257 -18.30 8.71 -9.94
C ALA A 257 -19.71 8.36 -10.41
#